data_AF-A0A512UMG7-F1
#
_entry.id   AF-A0A512UMG7-F1
#
_cell.length_a   1.000
_cell.length_b   1.000
_cell.length_c   1.000
_cell.angle_alpha   90.00
_cell.angle_beta   90.00
_cell.angle_gamma   90.00
#
_symmetry.space_group_name_H-M   'P 1'
#
loop_
_entity.id
_entity.type
_entity.pdbx_description
1 polymer ?
#
loop_
_entity_poly.entity_id
_entity_poly.type
_entity_poly.pdbx_seq_one_letter_code
_entity_poly.pdbx_strand_id
1 'polypeptide(L)'
;MICTRFLGRSIGTRSFVTSQRTRFLENIFGSRESKTKELIEKQDDYAVDPSSKILILNEQNSPSHKPFDPATDIPGFKIEQWKDKFVRAQDIESTVTKEMVADAINKAFQESHGTEISVDQYSSTSLEDLHKRFNFAKSVQQKLGFDIKDHTITRSHDVEYLYNALQQQIAHRWSSERNPNAIVLRPEDFEDQPNVYLNIEHDEQEQAKIFEDLKKQALEN
;
A
#
# COMPACT_ATOMS: atom_id res chain seq x y z
N MET A 1 13.33 29.70 -55.35
CA MET A 1 13.64 30.81 -54.42
C MET A 1 12.59 30.73 -53.33
N ILE A 2 12.85 30.44 -52.06
CA ILE A 2 13.94 30.81 -51.17
C ILE A 2 14.28 29.60 -50.28
N CYS A 3 15.58 29.37 -50.11
CA CYS A 3 16.18 28.43 -49.19
C CYS A 3 16.32 29.09 -47.81
N THR A 4 15.89 28.41 -46.74
CA THR A 4 16.51 28.58 -45.41
C THR A 4 16.62 27.23 -44.70
N ARG A 5 17.86 26.77 -44.68
CA ARG A 5 18.51 25.67 -43.96
C ARG A 5 17.86 25.30 -42.62
N PHE A 6 17.38 24.05 -42.51
CA PHE A 6 17.25 23.35 -41.23
C PHE A 6 18.65 22.88 -40.79
N LEU A 7 19.21 23.56 -39.78
CA LEU A 7 20.38 23.08 -39.06
C LEU A 7 19.91 22.13 -37.96
N GLY A 8 20.35 20.87 -38.06
CA GLY A 8 20.12 19.88 -37.03
C GLY A 8 20.79 20.23 -35.71
N ARG A 9 20.07 19.98 -34.62
CA ARG A 9 20.63 19.60 -33.33
C ARG A 9 19.73 18.53 -32.72
N SER A 10 20.19 17.28 -32.80
CA SER A 10 19.74 16.21 -31.92
C SER A 10 20.14 16.56 -30.49
N ILE A 11 19.15 16.75 -29.60
CA ILE A 11 19.39 16.78 -28.16
C ILE A 11 18.47 15.73 -27.55
N GLY A 12 19.13 14.74 -26.95
CA GLY A 12 18.58 13.45 -26.61
C GLY A 12 17.48 13.48 -25.56
N THR A 13 16.58 12.52 -25.72
CA THR A 13 15.73 11.98 -24.68
C THR A 13 16.58 11.55 -23.48
N ARG A 14 16.37 12.15 -22.32
CA ARG A 14 16.77 11.54 -21.04
C ARG A 14 15.51 11.02 -20.36
N SER A 15 15.34 9.71 -20.45
CA SER A 15 14.55 8.96 -19.47
C SER A 15 15.20 9.13 -18.11
N PHE A 16 14.48 9.69 -17.14
CA PHE A 16 14.81 9.54 -15.73
C PHE A 16 14.15 8.26 -15.23
N VAL A 17 14.73 7.12 -15.60
CA VAL A 17 14.53 5.89 -14.85
C VAL A 17 15.50 5.96 -13.68
N THR A 18 15.01 6.34 -12.51
CA THR A 18 15.69 6.08 -11.25
C THR A 18 15.41 4.62 -10.91
N SER A 19 16.17 3.70 -11.52
CA SER A 19 16.24 2.34 -10.98
C SER A 19 16.78 2.46 -9.55
N GLN A 20 15.97 2.15 -8.55
CA GLN A 20 16.50 1.89 -7.21
C GLN A 20 17.56 0.79 -7.38
N ARG A 21 18.83 1.11 -7.10
CA ARG A 21 19.89 0.11 -7.05
C ARG A 21 19.56 -0.85 -5.91
N THR A 22 18.98 -1.99 -6.24
CA THR A 22 18.96 -3.14 -5.35
C THR A 22 20.41 -3.52 -5.05
N ARG A 23 20.80 -3.44 -3.78
CA ARG A 23 22.13 -3.81 -3.28
C ARG A 23 22.31 -5.33 -3.29
N PHE A 24 22.23 -5.97 -4.45
CA PHE A 24 22.30 -7.43 -4.55
C PHE A 24 23.52 -7.96 -5.31
N LEU A 25 24.41 -7.09 -5.80
CA LEU A 25 25.66 -7.50 -6.46
C LEU A 25 26.91 -6.70 -6.04
N GLU A 26 26.95 -6.21 -4.79
CA GLU A 26 28.21 -5.68 -4.19
C GLU A 26 29.08 -6.76 -3.52
N ASN A 27 28.67 -8.04 -3.55
CA ASN A 27 29.35 -9.13 -2.83
C ASN A 27 30.14 -10.13 -3.71
N ILE A 28 30.41 -9.84 -4.99
CA ILE A 28 31.13 -10.81 -5.87
C ILE A 28 32.54 -10.36 -6.30
N PHE A 29 32.94 -9.13 -6.02
CA PHE A 29 34.34 -8.72 -6.17
C PHE A 29 34.85 -8.17 -4.84
N GLY A 30 35.61 -9.00 -4.13
CA GLY A 30 36.49 -8.66 -3.01
C GLY A 30 35.95 -7.60 -2.07
N SER A 31 35.40 -8.02 -0.93
CA SER A 31 35.02 -7.17 0.18
C SER A 31 36.13 -6.15 0.46
N ARG A 32 35.98 -4.92 -0.06
CA ARG A 32 36.54 -3.76 0.59
C ARG A 32 35.76 -3.65 1.88
N GLU A 33 36.24 -4.35 2.91
CA GLU A 33 35.94 -3.99 4.28
C GLU A 33 36.04 -2.47 4.34
N SER A 34 34.89 -1.88 4.64
CA SER A 34 34.70 -0.46 4.59
C SER A 34 35.81 0.18 5.41
N LYS A 35 36.66 1.02 4.79
CA LYS A 35 37.73 1.77 5.46
C LYS A 35 37.27 2.50 6.73
N THR A 36 35.96 2.68 6.89
CA THR A 36 35.28 3.16 8.11
C THR A 36 35.47 2.24 9.32
N LYS A 37 35.49 0.91 9.18
CA LYS A 37 35.75 -0.02 10.30
C LYS A 37 37.21 0.05 10.75
N GLU A 38 38.15 0.03 9.79
CA GLU A 38 39.58 0.21 10.07
C GLU A 38 39.89 1.59 10.70
N LEU A 39 39.13 2.63 10.32
CA LEU A 39 39.21 3.97 10.92
C LEU A 39 38.67 4.00 12.36
N ILE A 40 37.71 3.15 12.72
CA ILE A 40 37.16 3.04 14.08
C ILE A 40 38.12 2.24 14.97
N GLU A 41 38.73 1.19 14.44
CA GLU A 41 39.62 0.30 15.21
C GLU A 41 40.98 0.96 15.53
N LYS A 42 41.53 1.77 14.62
CA LYS A 42 42.76 2.55 14.84
C LYS A 42 42.57 3.80 15.72
N GLN A 43 41.35 4.06 16.22
CA GLN A 43 41.07 5.19 17.12
C GLN A 43 41.44 4.88 18.57
N ASP A 44 41.43 3.61 18.99
CA ASP A 44 41.81 3.21 20.35
C ASP A 44 43.34 3.37 20.60
N ASP A 45 44.13 3.49 19.53
CA ASP A 45 45.60 3.65 19.59
C ASP A 45 46.06 5.11 19.82
N TYR A 46 45.18 6.10 19.71
CA TYR A 46 45.53 7.51 19.96
C TYR A 46 45.06 7.94 21.35
N ALA A 47 45.98 8.46 22.16
CA ALA A 47 45.69 9.08 23.46
C ALA A 47 44.85 10.35 23.26
N VAL A 48 43.53 10.18 23.18
CA VAL A 48 42.58 11.24 22.88
C VAL A 48 41.70 11.44 24.11
N ASP A 49 41.59 12.71 24.52
CA ASP A 49 40.72 13.21 25.58
C ASP A 49 39.32 12.55 25.50
N PRO A 50 38.83 11.89 26.58
CA PRO A 50 37.59 11.11 26.58
C PRO A 50 36.33 11.92 26.24
N SER A 51 36.44 13.25 26.13
CA SER A 51 35.36 14.15 25.72
C SER A 51 35.23 14.38 24.20
N SER A 52 36.24 14.04 23.40
CA SER A 52 36.28 14.39 21.99
C SER A 52 35.72 13.27 21.09
N LYS A 53 34.41 13.27 20.91
CA LYS A 53 33.71 12.33 20.02
C LYS A 53 33.80 12.81 18.57
N ILE A 54 34.48 12.05 17.71
CA ILE A 54 34.54 12.33 16.26
C ILE A 54 33.16 12.02 15.65
N LEU A 55 32.47 13.04 15.13
CA LEU A 55 31.21 12.88 14.40
C LEU A 55 31.47 12.50 12.94
N ILE A 56 30.97 11.34 12.52
CA ILE A 56 30.97 10.93 11.11
C ILE A 56 29.91 11.75 10.38
N LEU A 57 30.34 12.57 9.43
CA LEU A 57 29.44 13.36 8.58
C LEU A 57 28.76 12.41 7.57
N ASN A 58 27.44 12.33 7.65
CA ASN A 58 26.57 11.66 6.70
C ASN A 58 25.59 12.67 6.10
N GLU A 59 24.81 12.25 5.10
CA GLU A 59 23.82 13.12 4.46
C GLU A 59 22.84 13.71 5.47
N GLN A 60 22.49 12.96 6.52
CA GLN A 60 21.57 13.40 7.58
C GLN A 60 22.17 14.48 8.49
N ASN A 61 23.49 14.46 8.72
CA ASN A 61 24.21 15.41 9.58
C ASN A 61 24.82 16.57 8.78
N SER A 62 24.56 16.66 7.46
CA SER A 62 25.07 17.75 6.64
C SER A 62 24.33 19.06 6.97
N PRO A 63 25.05 20.20 7.11
CA PRO A 63 24.41 21.51 7.24
C PRO A 63 23.48 21.88 6.07
N SER A 64 23.63 21.20 4.93
CA SER A 64 22.81 21.39 3.73
C SER A 64 21.63 20.43 3.64
N HIS A 65 21.49 19.48 4.58
CA HIS A 65 20.37 18.55 4.58
C HIS A 65 19.10 19.30 4.97
N LYS A 66 18.13 19.33 4.05
CA LYS A 66 16.77 19.74 4.36
C LYS A 66 15.91 18.49 4.30
N PRO A 67 15.33 18.06 5.42
CA PRO A 67 14.32 17.01 5.38
C PRO A 67 13.16 17.49 4.52
N PHE A 68 12.58 16.59 3.73
CA PHE A 68 11.39 16.90 2.95
C PHE A 68 10.25 17.27 3.92
N ASP A 69 9.73 18.48 3.78
CA ASP A 69 8.56 18.95 4.52
C ASP A 69 7.42 19.16 3.52
N PRO A 70 6.40 18.29 3.51
CA PRO A 70 5.27 18.39 2.58
C PRO A 70 4.61 19.77 2.58
N ALA A 71 4.61 20.47 3.72
CA ALA A 71 3.96 21.77 3.88
C ALA A 71 4.71 22.90 3.15
N THR A 72 6.05 22.83 3.10
CA THR A 72 6.89 23.85 2.45
C THR A 72 7.34 23.44 1.05
N ASP A 73 7.58 22.15 0.81
CA ASP A 73 8.09 21.63 -0.46
C ASP A 73 6.98 21.38 -1.50
N ILE A 74 5.73 21.14 -1.06
CA ILE A 74 4.57 20.99 -1.95
C ILE A 74 3.38 21.86 -1.48
N PRO A 75 3.55 23.19 -1.45
CA PRO A 75 2.51 24.09 -0.98
C PRO A 75 1.28 24.00 -1.89
N GLY A 76 0.12 23.71 -1.29
CA GLY A 76 -1.16 23.62 -1.98
C GLY A 76 -1.54 22.23 -2.50
N PHE A 77 -0.73 21.19 -2.26
CA PHE A 77 -1.15 19.82 -2.56
C PHE A 77 -2.32 19.41 -1.66
N LYS A 78 -3.45 19.07 -2.29
CA LYS A 78 -4.63 18.53 -1.63
C LYS A 78 -4.98 17.20 -2.29
N ILE A 79 -5.19 16.19 -1.46
CA ILE A 79 -5.69 14.90 -1.91
C ILE A 79 -7.22 15.01 -1.95
N GLU A 80 -7.81 14.95 -3.15
CA GLU A 80 -9.26 14.88 -3.30
C GLU A 80 -9.73 13.45 -2.97
N GLN A 81 -10.24 13.28 -1.75
CA GLN A 81 -10.86 12.04 -1.35
C GLN A 81 -12.32 12.01 -1.83
N TRP A 82 -12.56 11.33 -2.94
CA TRP A 82 -13.89 11.21 -3.54
C TRP A 82 -14.76 10.12 -2.91
N LYS A 83 -14.20 9.27 -2.04
CA LYS A 83 -14.91 8.19 -1.32
C LYS A 83 -15.33 8.66 0.06
N ASP A 84 -16.56 8.34 0.46
CA ASP A 84 -17.13 8.75 1.75
C ASP A 84 -16.36 8.14 2.94
N LYS A 85 -15.91 6.91 2.76
CA LYS A 85 -14.98 6.23 3.67
C LYS A 85 -13.82 5.63 2.90
N PHE A 86 -12.69 5.47 3.56
CA PHE A 86 -11.52 4.80 2.99
C PHE A 86 -11.28 3.48 3.71
N VAL A 87 -11.39 2.38 2.97
CA VAL A 87 -11.14 1.02 3.47
C VAL A 87 -9.90 0.49 2.76
N ARG A 88 -8.86 0.15 3.54
CA ARG A 88 -7.64 -0.44 2.99
C ARG A 88 -7.92 -1.86 2.55
N ALA A 89 -7.16 -2.36 1.56
CA ALA A 89 -7.31 -3.73 1.05
C ALA A 89 -7.19 -4.80 2.15
N GLN A 90 -6.38 -4.54 3.18
CA GLN A 90 -6.18 -5.41 4.35
C GLN A 90 -7.42 -5.52 5.24
N ASP A 91 -8.23 -4.47 5.27
CA ASP A 91 -9.34 -4.32 6.22
C ASP A 91 -10.70 -4.60 5.56
N ILE A 92 -10.74 -4.96 4.27
CA ILE A 92 -12.01 -5.16 3.53
C ILE A 92 -12.85 -6.25 4.19
N GLU A 93 -12.25 -7.40 4.47
CA GLU A 93 -12.94 -8.57 5.04
C GLU A 93 -13.49 -8.30 6.44
N SER A 94 -12.76 -7.53 7.26
CA SER A 94 -13.17 -7.20 8.64
C SER A 94 -14.17 -6.04 8.72
N THR A 95 -14.12 -5.11 7.76
CA THR A 95 -14.90 -3.86 7.81
C THR A 95 -16.21 -3.95 7.02
N VAL A 96 -16.29 -4.80 6.00
CA VAL A 96 -17.43 -4.84 5.08
C VAL A 96 -18.16 -6.17 5.20
N THR A 97 -19.44 -6.14 5.58
CA THR A 97 -20.29 -7.33 5.60
C THR A 97 -21.09 -7.46 4.30
N LYS A 98 -21.63 -8.67 4.04
CA LYS A 98 -22.48 -8.93 2.87
C LYS A 98 -23.72 -8.02 2.83
N GLU A 99 -24.28 -7.73 4.00
CA GLU A 99 -25.44 -6.84 4.15
C GLU A 99 -25.11 -5.39 3.75
N MET A 100 -23.92 -4.90 4.15
CA MET A 100 -23.46 -3.57 3.75
C MET A 100 -23.27 -3.45 2.24
N VAL A 101 -22.90 -4.53 1.56
CA VAL A 101 -22.81 -4.54 0.09
C VAL A 101 -24.19 -4.39 -0.55
N ALA A 102 -25.17 -5.19 -0.09
CA ALA A 102 -26.53 -5.11 -0.60
C ALA A 102 -27.14 -3.71 -0.37
N ASP A 103 -26.96 -3.15 0.83
CA ASP A 103 -27.40 -1.80 1.16
C ASP A 103 -26.70 -0.73 0.30
N ALA A 104 -25.39 -0.83 0.11
CA ALA A 104 -24.63 0.08 -0.74
C ALA A 104 -25.10 0.02 -2.21
N ILE A 105 -25.37 -1.17 -2.73
CA ILE A 105 -25.91 -1.38 -4.08
C ILE A 105 -27.29 -0.77 -4.20
N ASN A 106 -28.21 -1.05 -3.28
CA ASN A 106 -29.59 -0.55 -3.36
C ASN A 106 -29.62 0.98 -3.31
N LYS A 107 -28.84 1.58 -2.41
CA LYS A 107 -28.70 3.05 -2.30
C LYS A 107 -28.07 3.66 -3.56
N ALA A 108 -26.98 3.07 -4.05
CA ALA A 108 -26.32 3.56 -5.27
C ALA A 108 -27.21 3.42 -6.50
N PHE A 109 -28.04 2.38 -6.56
CA PHE A 109 -28.98 2.16 -7.65
C PHE A 109 -30.11 3.18 -7.62
N GLN A 110 -30.68 3.45 -6.44
CA GLN A 110 -31.67 4.50 -6.24
C GLN A 110 -31.14 5.88 -6.65
N GLU A 111 -29.89 6.21 -6.31
CA GLU A 111 -29.25 7.48 -6.68
C GLU A 111 -29.00 7.62 -8.19
N SER A 112 -28.64 6.53 -8.87
CA SER A 112 -28.24 6.56 -10.29
C SER A 112 -29.40 6.32 -11.26
N HIS A 113 -30.37 5.50 -10.89
CA HIS A 113 -31.49 5.07 -11.73
C HIS A 113 -32.85 5.61 -11.25
N GLY A 114 -32.94 6.12 -10.03
CA GLY A 114 -34.17 6.69 -9.46
C GLY A 114 -35.19 5.65 -9.00
N THR A 115 -34.87 4.36 -9.09
CA THR A 115 -35.75 3.25 -8.66
C THR A 115 -35.13 2.49 -7.50
N GLU A 116 -35.98 2.06 -6.57
CA GLU A 116 -35.57 1.16 -5.49
C GLU A 116 -35.57 -0.28 -6.01
N ILE A 117 -34.51 -1.02 -5.68
CA ILE A 117 -34.37 -2.44 -6.01
C ILE A 117 -34.11 -3.23 -4.73
N SER A 118 -34.56 -4.49 -4.71
CA SER A 118 -34.22 -5.47 -3.69
C SER A 118 -33.29 -6.55 -4.25
N VAL A 119 -32.70 -7.34 -3.36
CA VAL A 119 -31.77 -8.43 -3.73
C VAL A 119 -32.41 -9.41 -4.71
N ASP A 120 -33.70 -9.68 -4.59
CA ASP A 120 -34.43 -10.61 -5.47
C ASP A 120 -34.54 -10.12 -6.92
N GLN A 121 -34.38 -8.81 -7.15
CA GLN A 121 -34.52 -8.18 -8.45
C GLN A 121 -33.19 -8.00 -9.19
N TYR A 122 -32.07 -8.35 -8.55
CA TYR A 122 -30.72 -8.13 -9.11
C TYR A 122 -30.48 -8.86 -10.42
N SER A 123 -31.08 -10.04 -10.59
CA SER A 123 -30.96 -10.88 -11.80
C SER A 123 -31.69 -10.27 -13.00
N SER A 124 -32.81 -9.58 -12.75
CA SER A 124 -33.61 -8.91 -13.78
C SER A 124 -33.16 -7.49 -14.10
N THR A 125 -32.22 -6.94 -13.33
CA THR A 125 -31.80 -5.54 -13.45
C THR A 125 -30.53 -5.43 -14.28
N SER A 126 -30.68 -4.93 -15.50
CA SER A 126 -29.60 -4.74 -16.46
C SER A 126 -28.83 -3.43 -16.23
N LEU A 127 -27.51 -3.50 -16.45
CA LEU A 127 -26.51 -2.43 -16.42
C LEU A 127 -25.83 -2.27 -17.79
N GLU A 128 -26.56 -2.51 -18.89
CA GLU A 128 -26.03 -2.41 -20.26
C GLU A 128 -25.56 -0.99 -20.65
N ASP A 129 -26.23 0.04 -20.14
CA ASP A 129 -25.85 1.43 -20.40
C ASP A 129 -24.51 1.74 -19.70
N LEU A 130 -23.46 1.95 -20.51
CA LEU A 130 -22.11 2.21 -20.03
C LEU A 130 -22.03 3.41 -19.10
N HIS A 131 -22.76 4.50 -19.38
CA HIS A 131 -22.67 5.71 -18.59
C HIS A 131 -23.34 5.52 -17.22
N LYS A 132 -24.53 4.90 -17.22
CA LYS A 132 -25.23 4.56 -15.98
C LYS A 132 -24.46 3.55 -15.15
N ARG A 133 -23.89 2.52 -15.78
CA ARG A 133 -23.06 1.51 -15.11
C ARG A 133 -21.83 2.13 -14.46
N PHE A 134 -21.16 3.06 -15.15
CA PHE A 134 -20.01 3.76 -14.60
C PHE A 134 -20.40 4.61 -13.37
N ASN A 135 -21.45 5.43 -13.49
CA ASN A 135 -21.93 6.26 -12.38
C ASN A 135 -22.40 5.42 -11.19
N PHE A 136 -23.08 4.31 -11.46
CA PHE A 136 -23.52 3.35 -10.46
C PHE A 136 -22.33 2.69 -9.75
N ALA A 137 -21.38 2.11 -10.48
CA ALA A 137 -20.18 1.48 -9.90
C ALA A 137 -19.36 2.48 -9.09
N LYS A 138 -19.26 3.73 -9.57
CA LYS A 138 -18.61 4.83 -8.85
C LYS A 138 -19.33 5.12 -7.52
N SER A 139 -20.65 5.26 -7.50
CA SER A 139 -21.41 5.46 -6.25
C SER A 139 -21.23 4.28 -5.28
N VAL A 140 -21.24 3.04 -5.79
CA VAL A 140 -20.94 1.84 -4.97
C VAL A 140 -19.53 1.93 -4.35
N GLN A 141 -18.51 2.31 -5.11
CA GLN A 141 -17.15 2.50 -4.60
C GLN A 141 -17.07 3.61 -3.54
N GLN A 142 -17.81 4.71 -3.69
CA GLN A 142 -17.85 5.79 -2.70
C GLN A 142 -18.40 5.29 -1.37
N LYS A 143 -19.50 4.53 -1.42
CA LYS A 143 -20.19 3.99 -0.23
C LYS A 143 -19.41 2.86 0.43
N LEU A 144 -18.76 1.98 -0.34
CA LEU A 144 -18.00 0.85 0.21
C LEU A 144 -16.60 1.25 0.68
N GLY A 145 -15.99 2.24 0.04
CA GLY A 145 -14.69 2.78 0.42
C GLY A 145 -13.47 2.02 -0.09
N PHE A 146 -13.66 0.98 -0.89
CA PHE A 146 -12.59 0.27 -1.58
C PHE A 146 -12.81 0.26 -3.10
N ASP A 147 -11.77 -0.03 -3.87
CA ASP A 147 -11.84 -0.03 -5.33
C ASP A 147 -12.35 -1.37 -5.89
N ILE A 148 -13.29 -1.28 -6.81
CA ILE A 148 -13.76 -2.40 -7.62
C ILE A 148 -12.81 -2.50 -8.81
N LYS A 149 -12.34 -3.71 -9.11
CA LYS A 149 -11.43 -3.94 -10.24
C LYS A 149 -12.16 -3.66 -11.56
N ASP A 150 -11.50 -2.96 -12.49
CA ASP A 150 -12.09 -2.56 -13.77
C ASP A 150 -12.63 -3.74 -14.58
N HIS A 151 -11.98 -4.90 -14.53
CA HIS A 151 -12.45 -6.10 -15.22
C HIS A 151 -13.78 -6.62 -14.66
N THR A 152 -14.05 -6.40 -13.37
CA THR A 152 -15.33 -6.73 -12.74
C THR A 152 -16.42 -5.81 -13.26
N ILE A 153 -16.15 -4.49 -13.32
CA ILE A 153 -17.08 -3.48 -13.85
C ILE A 153 -17.39 -3.74 -15.33
N THR A 154 -16.37 -4.13 -16.09
CA THR A 154 -16.53 -4.42 -17.54
C THR A 154 -17.40 -5.64 -17.78
N ARG A 155 -17.27 -6.68 -16.93
CA ARG A 155 -18.04 -7.93 -17.02
C ARG A 155 -19.43 -7.86 -16.39
N SER A 156 -19.67 -6.92 -15.48
CA SER A 156 -21.00 -6.72 -14.88
C SER A 156 -21.95 -6.10 -15.90
N HIS A 157 -22.72 -6.95 -16.57
CA HIS A 157 -23.87 -6.54 -17.38
C HIS A 157 -25.16 -6.51 -16.56
N ASP A 158 -25.20 -7.20 -15.43
CA ASP A 158 -26.34 -7.23 -14.51
C ASP A 158 -25.88 -6.89 -13.09
N VAL A 159 -26.81 -6.42 -12.26
CA VAL A 159 -26.55 -6.08 -10.85
C VAL A 159 -26.14 -7.34 -10.06
N GLU A 160 -26.74 -8.50 -10.37
CA GLU A 160 -26.41 -9.77 -9.72
C GLU A 160 -24.94 -10.15 -9.89
N TYR A 161 -24.40 -10.02 -11.11
CA TYR A 161 -23.00 -10.32 -11.37
C TYR A 161 -22.08 -9.43 -10.51
N LEU A 162 -22.37 -8.14 -10.43
CA LEU A 162 -21.59 -7.21 -9.62
C LEU A 162 -21.68 -7.59 -8.14
N TYR A 163 -22.88 -7.86 -7.63
CA TYR A 163 -23.10 -8.26 -6.25
C TYR A 163 -22.31 -9.52 -5.88
N ASN A 164 -22.38 -10.56 -6.71
CA ASN A 164 -21.65 -11.81 -6.50
C ASN A 164 -20.13 -11.60 -6.56
N ALA A 165 -19.64 -10.78 -7.48
CA ALA A 165 -18.22 -10.46 -7.57
C ALA A 165 -17.72 -9.66 -6.34
N LEU A 166 -18.53 -8.75 -5.81
CA LEU A 166 -18.21 -8.01 -4.59
C LEU A 166 -18.22 -8.92 -3.36
N GLN A 167 -19.19 -9.84 -3.26
CA GLN A 167 -19.19 -10.85 -2.20
C GLN A 167 -17.92 -11.71 -2.22
N GLN A 168 -17.48 -12.14 -3.41
CA GLN A 168 -16.23 -12.88 -3.57
C GLN A 168 -15.01 -12.04 -3.17
N GLN A 169 -15.00 -10.75 -3.55
CA GLN A 169 -13.91 -9.85 -3.21
C GLN A 169 -13.80 -9.62 -1.69
N ILE A 170 -14.92 -9.54 -0.98
CA ILE A 170 -14.95 -9.33 0.47
C ILE A 170 -14.66 -10.62 1.23
N ALA A 171 -15.08 -11.76 0.70
CA ALA A 171 -14.73 -13.07 1.27
C ALA A 171 -13.26 -13.46 1.01
N HIS A 172 -12.60 -12.81 0.04
CA HIS A 172 -11.21 -13.07 -0.26
C HIS A 172 -10.30 -12.44 0.80
N ARG A 173 -9.54 -13.28 1.48
CA ARG A 173 -8.54 -12.83 2.45
C ARG A 173 -7.48 -12.00 1.78
N TRP A 174 -7.08 -10.93 2.45
CA TRP A 174 -6.01 -10.10 1.96
C TRP A 174 -4.71 -10.90 1.84
N SER A 175 -4.08 -10.82 0.67
CA SER A 175 -2.78 -11.42 0.39
C SER A 175 -1.79 -10.34 -0.03
N SER A 176 -0.52 -10.53 0.35
CA SER A 176 0.55 -9.62 -0.05
C SER A 176 0.95 -9.89 -1.51
N GLU A 177 1.06 -8.82 -2.31
CA GLU A 177 1.55 -8.92 -3.69
C GLU A 177 2.95 -9.55 -3.78
N ARG A 178 3.79 -9.34 -2.75
CA ARG A 178 5.13 -9.93 -2.68
C ARG A 178 5.09 -11.46 -2.68
N ASN A 179 4.04 -12.04 -2.09
CA ASN A 179 3.86 -13.48 -1.94
C ASN A 179 2.44 -13.88 -2.36
N PRO A 180 2.16 -13.99 -3.67
CA PRO A 180 0.80 -14.22 -4.17
C PRO A 180 0.24 -15.61 -3.81
N ASN A 181 1.12 -16.58 -3.56
CA ASN A 181 0.75 -17.95 -3.21
C ASN A 181 0.66 -18.17 -1.68
N ALA A 182 0.76 -17.10 -0.88
CA ALA A 182 0.66 -17.22 0.57
C ALA A 182 -0.75 -17.67 0.98
N ILE A 183 -0.81 -18.64 1.89
CA ILE A 183 -2.06 -19.10 2.50
C ILE A 183 -2.23 -18.31 3.79
N VAL A 184 -3.32 -17.56 3.90
CA VAL A 184 -3.65 -16.79 5.09
C VAL A 184 -4.65 -17.60 5.91
N LEU A 185 -4.18 -18.17 7.00
CA LEU A 185 -4.96 -18.96 7.95
C LEU A 185 -5.29 -18.12 9.18
N ARG A 186 -6.47 -18.31 9.76
CA ARG A 186 -6.83 -17.74 11.06
C ARG A 186 -7.17 -18.83 12.06
N PRO A 187 -7.10 -18.56 13.37
CA PRO A 187 -7.56 -19.49 14.39
C PRO A 187 -9.00 -19.94 14.17
N GLU A 188 -9.86 -19.03 13.69
CA GLU A 188 -11.29 -19.31 13.45
C GLU A 188 -11.53 -20.42 12.42
N ASP A 189 -10.59 -20.66 11.49
CA ASP A 189 -10.70 -21.73 10.49
C ASP A 189 -10.65 -23.14 11.07
N PHE A 190 -10.13 -23.26 12.29
CA PHE A 190 -9.88 -24.52 12.96
C PHE A 190 -10.76 -24.69 14.22
N GLU A 191 -11.79 -23.86 14.39
CA GLU A 191 -12.71 -23.93 15.54
C GLU A 191 -13.34 -25.33 15.70
N ASP A 192 -13.66 -25.99 14.60
CA ASP A 192 -14.24 -27.35 14.60
C ASP A 192 -13.19 -28.46 14.85
N GLN A 193 -11.89 -28.12 14.88
CA GLN A 193 -10.77 -29.06 14.98
C GLN A 193 -9.94 -28.78 16.24
N PRO A 194 -10.31 -29.34 17.40
CA PRO A 194 -9.69 -29.01 18.69
C PRO A 194 -8.21 -29.42 18.80
N ASN A 195 -7.72 -30.25 17.88
CA ASN A 195 -6.34 -30.72 17.82
C ASN A 195 -5.44 -29.89 16.90
N VAL A 196 -5.97 -28.89 16.19
CA VAL A 196 -5.21 -28.02 15.30
C VAL A 196 -5.18 -26.62 15.88
N TYR A 197 -3.99 -26.05 16.01
CA TYR A 197 -3.81 -24.67 16.41
C TYR A 197 -2.81 -23.97 15.50
N LEU A 198 -3.03 -22.67 15.30
CA LEU A 198 -2.09 -21.84 14.57
C LEU A 198 -1.08 -21.26 15.55
N ASN A 199 0.22 -21.46 15.31
CA ASN A 199 1.25 -20.81 16.10
C ASN A 199 1.37 -19.35 15.67
N ILE A 200 0.88 -18.42 16.50
CA ILE A 200 0.98 -16.97 16.27
C ILE A 200 2.21 -16.48 17.04
N GLU A 201 3.38 -16.70 16.46
CA GLU A 201 4.62 -16.12 16.98
C GLU A 201 4.92 -14.81 16.26
N HIS A 202 5.28 -13.79 17.05
CA HIS A 202 5.80 -12.53 16.52
C HIS A 202 7.13 -12.75 15.83
N ASP A 203 7.44 -11.92 14.82
CA ASP A 203 8.77 -11.92 14.21
C ASP A 203 9.85 -11.56 15.25
N GLU A 204 11.08 -12.05 15.07
CA GLU A 204 12.19 -11.83 16.02
C GLU A 204 12.42 -10.33 16.30
N GLN A 205 12.22 -9.49 15.28
CA GLN A 205 12.33 -8.03 15.42
C GLN A 205 11.22 -7.43 16.27
N GLU A 206 9.99 -7.95 16.15
CA GLU A 206 8.86 -7.51 16.96
C GLU A 206 9.04 -7.97 18.40
N GLN A 207 9.47 -9.21 18.62
CA GLN A 207 9.80 -9.74 19.94
C GLN A 207 10.87 -8.90 20.63
N ALA A 208 11.94 -8.54 19.91
CA ALA A 208 13.00 -7.68 20.45
C ALA A 208 12.50 -6.28 20.83
N LYS A 209 11.61 -5.69 20.03
CA LYS A 209 10.99 -4.39 20.35
C LYS A 209 10.10 -4.47 21.58
N ILE A 210 9.21 -5.47 21.63
CA ILE A 210 8.33 -5.70 22.78
C ILE A 210 9.17 -5.89 24.05
N PHE A 211 10.26 -6.64 23.97
CA PHE A 211 11.18 -6.85 25.08
C PHE A 211 11.84 -5.54 25.55
N GLU A 212 12.36 -4.73 24.62
CA GLU A 212 12.93 -3.42 24.96
C GLU A 212 11.91 -2.46 25.56
N ASP A 213 10.67 -2.46 25.07
CA ASP A 213 9.59 -1.64 25.61
C ASP A 213 9.18 -2.10 27.02
N LEU A 214 9.07 -3.41 27.26
CA LEU A 214 8.84 -3.97 28.60
C LEU A 214 9.97 -3.64 29.57
N LYS A 215 11.22 -3.72 29.11
CA LYS A 215 12.41 -3.36 29.91
C LYS A 215 12.39 -1.89 30.31
N LYS A 216 12.00 -0.98 29.42
CA LYS A 216 11.83 0.44 29.75
C LYS A 216 10.73 0.65 30.77
N GLN A 217 9.57 0.05 30.59
CA GLN A 217 8.46 0.13 31.54
C GLN A 217 8.84 -0.39 32.93
N ALA A 218 9.66 -1.44 33.00
CA ALA A 218 10.15 -1.99 34.26
C ALA A 218 11.23 -1.14 34.93
N LEU A 219 11.94 -0.29 34.18
CA LEU A 219 12.96 0.64 34.71
C LEU A 219 12.36 2.00 35.13
N GLU A 220 11.19 2.36 34.58
CA GLU A 220 10.47 3.60 34.92
C GLU A 220 9.56 3.47 36.16
N ASN A 221 9.26 2.24 36.60
CA ASN A 221 8.56 1.91 37.86
C ASN A 221 9.53 1.53 38.97
#